data_AF-A0A1R1Y657-F1
#
_entry.id   AF-A0A1R1Y657-F1
#
_cell.length_a   1.000
_cell.length_b   1.000
_cell.length_c   1.000
_cell.angle_alpha   90.00
_cell.angle_beta   90.00
_cell.angle_gamma   90.00
#
_symmetry.space_group_name_H-M   'P 1'
#
loop_
_entity.id
_entity.type
_entity.pdbx_description
1 polymer ?
#
loop_
_entity_poly.entity_id
_entity_poly.type
_entity_poly.pdbx_seq_one_letter_code
_entity_poly.pdbx_strand_id
1 'polypeptide(L)'
;MKLIRILKDVGLAHLLKPEFHNAFVNEEHMILNNDIDSGYYSEHETGLDIIHGSGTWETMLSPGEVQRLLLGRVLFWEPKYAILDESTSSLNSEMALEIYEKLSALNTTLISITHNDRLLQFHKLKLNLNSDTSYELTSI
;
A
#
# COMPACT_ATOMS: atom_id res chain seq x y z
N MET A 1 2.72 9.54 16.51
CA MET A 1 2.99 9.78 15.07
C MET A 1 1.87 9.19 14.21
N LYS A 2 1.34 9.97 13.25
CA LYS A 2 0.26 9.56 12.32
C LYS A 2 0.62 8.28 11.54
N LEU A 3 1.86 8.18 11.03
CA LEU A 3 2.34 7.04 10.24
C LEU A 3 2.25 5.69 10.98
N ILE A 4 2.73 5.62 12.23
CA ILE A 4 2.71 4.38 13.03
C ILE A 4 1.27 3.87 13.21
N ARG A 5 0.33 4.79 13.41
CA ARG A 5 -1.09 4.44 13.52
C ARG A 5 -1.63 3.88 12.21
N ILE A 6 -1.34 4.53 11.07
CA ILE A 6 -1.77 4.05 9.75
C ILE A 6 -1.21 2.65 9.45
N LEU A 7 0.07 2.41 9.73
CA LEU A 7 0.67 1.08 9.51
C LEU A 7 0.01 0.01 10.39
N LYS A 8 -0.41 0.34 11.61
CA LYS A 8 -1.21 -0.58 12.43
C LYS A 8 -2.60 -0.79 11.85
N ASP A 9 -3.25 0.29 11.41
CA ASP A 9 -4.60 0.28 10.84
C ASP A 9 -4.70 -0.56 9.55
N VAL A 10 -3.62 -0.66 8.78
CA VAL A 10 -3.56 -1.50 7.57
C VAL A 10 -2.82 -2.83 7.78
N GLY A 11 -2.60 -3.24 9.04
CA GLY A 11 -2.02 -4.54 9.37
C GLY A 11 -0.53 -4.72 9.00
N LEU A 12 0.20 -3.61 8.84
CA LEU A 12 1.63 -3.54 8.49
C LEU A 12 2.52 -3.14 9.67
N ALA A 13 2.05 -3.33 10.91
CA ALA A 13 2.83 -3.01 12.11
C ALA A 13 4.15 -3.79 12.20
N HIS A 14 4.26 -4.93 11.52
CA HIS A 14 5.49 -5.73 11.49
C HIS A 14 6.64 -5.03 10.75
N LEU A 15 6.36 -4.09 9.85
CA LEU A 15 7.36 -3.27 9.16
C LEU A 15 8.09 -2.31 10.10
N LEU A 16 7.55 -2.09 11.31
CA LEU A 16 8.18 -1.25 12.34
C LEU A 16 9.18 -2.02 13.21
N LYS A 17 9.29 -3.34 13.02
CA LYS A 17 10.19 -4.15 13.84
C LYS A 17 11.65 -4.06 13.33
N PRO A 18 12.65 -4.10 14.23
CA PRO A 18 14.05 -4.00 13.85
C PRO A 18 14.53 -5.09 12.88
N GLU A 19 13.94 -6.29 12.91
CA GLU A 19 14.36 -7.39 12.03
C GLU A 19 14.08 -7.07 10.56
N PHE A 20 13.03 -6.30 10.29
CA PHE A 20 12.69 -5.84 8.93
C PHE A 20 13.68 -4.76 8.48
N HIS A 21 14.10 -3.86 9.37
CA HIS A 21 15.16 -2.88 9.10
C HIS A 21 16.50 -3.56 8.76
N ASN A 22 16.86 -4.60 9.51
CA ASN A 22 18.10 -5.34 9.29
C ASN A 22 18.07 -6.19 8.00
N ALA A 23 16.90 -6.63 7.53
CA ALA A 23 16.77 -7.29 6.23
C ALA A 23 17.12 -6.36 5.07
N PHE A 24 16.74 -5.07 5.15
CA PHE A 24 17.15 -4.06 4.16
C PHE A 24 18.67 -3.85 4.14
N VAL A 25 19.32 -3.84 5.31
CA VAL A 25 20.77 -3.62 5.42
C VAL A 25 21.56 -4.88 5.00
N ASN A 26 21.07 -6.08 5.29
CA ASN A 26 21.81 -7.31 5.05
C ASN A 26 21.72 -7.84 3.60
N GLU A 27 20.63 -7.57 2.86
CA GLU A 27 20.56 -7.93 1.43
C GLU A 27 21.54 -7.11 0.57
N GLU A 28 21.84 -5.87 0.94
CA GLU A 28 22.91 -5.06 0.30
C GLU A 28 24.28 -5.74 0.41
N HIS A 29 24.59 -6.34 1.56
CA HIS A 29 25.86 -7.05 1.78
C HIS A 29 25.99 -8.37 1.00
N MET A 30 24.90 -8.97 0.53
CA MET A 30 24.95 -10.20 -0.27
C MET A 30 25.17 -9.93 -1.77
N ILE A 31 24.84 -8.73 -2.25
CA ILE A 31 24.98 -8.36 -3.67
C ILE A 31 26.33 -7.66 -3.93
N LEU A 32 26.92 -7.00 -2.92
CA LEU A 32 28.24 -6.38 -3.02
C LEU A 32 29.44 -7.35 -2.95
N ASN A 33 29.23 -8.62 -2.58
CA ASN A 33 30.34 -9.56 -2.39
C ASN A 33 30.75 -10.34 -3.64
N ASN A 34 30.05 -10.17 -4.77
CA ASN A 34 30.31 -10.99 -5.95
C ASN A 34 30.94 -10.28 -7.14
N ASP A 35 31.16 -8.96 -7.06
CA ASP A 35 31.97 -8.25 -8.03
C ASP A 35 32.60 -7.00 -7.37
N ILE A 36 33.92 -6.88 -7.54
CA ILE A 36 34.76 -5.68 -7.39
C ILE A 36 35.65 -5.60 -6.13
N ASP A 37 36.92 -5.91 -6.42
CA ASP A 37 38.16 -5.22 -6.06
C ASP A 37 38.07 -3.91 -5.22
N SER A 38 39.12 -3.75 -4.44
CA SER A 38 39.45 -2.69 -3.50
C SER A 38 39.06 -1.25 -3.87
N GLY A 39 38.60 -0.54 -2.83
CA GLY A 39 38.98 0.87 -2.62
C GLY A 39 37.82 1.86 -2.50
N TYR A 40 37.88 2.61 -1.39
CA TYR A 40 37.53 4.03 -1.25
C TYR A 40 36.22 4.48 -0.52
N TYR A 41 36.48 5.21 0.59
CA TYR A 41 35.69 6.21 1.34
C TYR A 41 34.52 5.76 2.22
N SER A 42 34.11 6.50 3.26
CA SER A 42 34.71 7.12 4.46
C SER A 42 33.53 7.73 5.22
N GLU A 43 33.68 7.90 6.54
CA GLU A 43 32.65 8.37 7.47
C GLU A 43 31.96 9.69 7.09
N HIS A 44 30.70 9.79 7.54
CA HIS A 44 29.79 10.95 7.61
C HIS A 44 28.92 11.24 6.37
N GLU A 45 27.67 10.75 6.41
CA GLU A 45 26.54 11.43 5.77
C GLU A 45 25.23 11.10 6.49
N THR A 46 24.35 12.09 6.55
CA THR A 46 23.11 12.13 7.34
C THR A 46 22.17 10.98 7.01
N GLY A 47 21.42 10.47 8.00
CA GLY A 47 20.48 9.33 7.91
C GLY A 47 19.26 9.50 7.00
N LEU A 48 19.43 10.14 5.85
CA LEU A 48 18.45 10.30 4.77
C LEU A 48 18.92 9.66 3.46
N ASP A 49 20.18 9.24 3.33
CA ASP A 49 20.68 8.53 2.16
C ASP A 49 20.64 7.00 2.34
N ILE A 50 19.46 6.46 2.64
CA ILE A 50 19.17 5.05 2.32
C ILE A 50 18.91 5.00 0.81
N ILE A 51 19.94 5.24 0.02
CA ILE A 51 19.93 5.11 -1.43
C ILE A 51 20.20 3.63 -1.74
N HIS A 52 19.09 2.93 -1.96
CA HIS A 52 18.94 1.88 -2.97
C HIS A 52 19.95 0.73 -2.98
N GLY A 53 19.87 -0.11 -1.97
CA GLY A 53 20.11 -1.54 -2.11
C GLY A 53 19.19 -2.16 -3.16
N SER A 54 19.74 -3.01 -4.00
CA SER A 54 19.09 -3.66 -5.15
C SER A 54 18.03 -4.71 -4.79
N GLY A 55 17.41 -4.62 -3.62
CA GLY A 55 16.14 -5.24 -3.30
C GLY A 55 15.05 -4.17 -3.43
N THR A 56 14.27 -4.20 -4.51
CA THR A 56 13.17 -3.25 -4.62
C THR A 56 12.14 -3.57 -3.53
N TRP A 57 11.45 -2.57 -2.97
CA TRP A 57 10.34 -2.81 -2.02
C TRP A 57 9.30 -3.82 -2.56
N GLU A 58 9.26 -3.98 -3.88
CA GLU A 58 8.45 -4.91 -4.64
C GLU A 58 8.85 -6.39 -4.44
N THR A 59 10.10 -6.70 -4.07
CA THR A 59 10.55 -8.08 -3.79
C THR A 59 10.33 -8.49 -2.34
N MET A 60 10.16 -7.54 -1.42
CA MET A 60 10.02 -7.81 0.01
C MET A 60 8.58 -7.83 0.51
N LEU A 61 7.67 -7.11 -0.15
CA LEU A 61 6.25 -7.06 0.24
C LEU A 61 5.45 -8.03 -0.63
N SER A 62 4.57 -8.80 0.01
CA SER A 62 3.55 -9.54 -0.73
C SER A 62 2.63 -8.57 -1.50
N PRO A 63 2.00 -9.00 -2.61
CA PRO A 63 1.05 -8.16 -3.34
C PRO A 63 -0.06 -7.56 -2.46
N GLY A 64 -0.54 -8.33 -1.48
CA GLY A 64 -1.50 -7.82 -0.49
C GLY A 64 -0.92 -6.75 0.44
N GLU A 65 0.35 -6.85 0.83
CA GLU A 65 1.02 -5.81 1.63
C GLU A 65 1.21 -4.52 0.84
N VAL A 66 1.57 -4.62 -0.44
CA VAL A 66 1.64 -3.47 -1.35
C VAL A 66 0.27 -2.78 -1.44
N GLN A 67 -0.82 -3.53 -1.65
CA GLN A 67 -2.17 -2.96 -1.69
C GLN A 67 -2.56 -2.30 -0.36
N ARG A 68 -2.27 -2.94 0.78
CA ARG A 68 -2.53 -2.36 2.11
C ARG A 68 -1.74 -1.07 2.34
N LEU A 69 -0.50 -1.01 1.87
CA LEU A 69 0.33 0.19 1.95
C LEU A 69 -0.24 1.32 1.07
N LEU A 70 -0.69 0.99 -0.16
CA LEU A 70 -1.33 1.94 -1.07
C LEU A 70 -2.64 2.50 -0.51
N LEU A 71 -3.48 1.66 0.12
CA LEU A 71 -4.69 2.11 0.82
C LEU A 71 -4.34 2.93 2.07
N GLY A 72 -3.28 2.53 2.79
CA GLY A 72 -2.70 3.30 3.89
C GLY A 72 -2.27 4.70 3.47
N ARG A 73 -1.77 4.87 2.24
CA ARG A 73 -1.44 6.19 1.68
C ARG A 73 -2.68 7.10 1.59
N VAL A 74 -3.83 6.55 1.22
CA VAL A 74 -5.10 7.30 1.19
C VAL A 74 -5.52 7.71 2.60
N LEU A 75 -5.43 6.78 3.57
CA LEU A 75 -5.71 7.08 4.99
C LEU A 75 -4.76 8.12 5.59
N PHE A 76 -3.51 8.14 5.14
CA PHE A 76 -2.53 9.11 5.62
C PHE A 76 -2.77 10.50 5.04
N TRP A 77 -3.02 10.58 3.73
CA TRP A 77 -3.13 11.84 3.00
C TRP A 77 -4.51 12.48 3.07
N GLU A 78 -5.58 11.69 3.18
CA GLU A 78 -6.97 12.14 3.24
C GLU A 78 -7.36 13.07 2.07
N PRO A 79 -7.20 12.62 0.81
CA PRO A 79 -7.53 13.45 -0.35
C PRO A 79 -9.03 13.76 -0.41
N LYS A 80 -9.42 14.81 -1.12
CA LYS A 80 -10.85 15.08 -1.39
C LYS A 80 -11.51 13.96 -2.22
N TYR A 81 -10.74 13.34 -3.12
CA TYR A 81 -11.17 12.26 -4.00
C TYR A 81 -10.10 11.16 -4.05
N ALA A 82 -10.51 9.90 -3.98
CA ALA A 82 -9.64 8.76 -4.20
C ALA A 82 -10.27 7.83 -5.25
N ILE A 83 -9.51 7.53 -6.29
CA ILE A 83 -9.86 6.54 -7.31
C ILE A 83 -9.10 5.26 -6.99
N LEU A 84 -9.83 4.18 -6.78
CA LEU A 84 -9.33 2.88 -6.31
C LEU A 84 -9.62 1.82 -7.36
N ASP A 85 -8.63 1.51 -8.21
CA ASP A 85 -8.78 0.51 -9.26
C ASP A 85 -8.30 -0.86 -8.77
N GLU A 86 -9.22 -1.82 -8.62
CA GLU A 86 -8.98 -3.18 -8.12
C GLU A 86 -8.08 -3.25 -6.87
N SER A 87 -8.15 -2.22 -6.03
CA SER A 87 -7.21 -1.97 -4.91
C SER A 87 -7.22 -3.02 -3.79
N THR A 88 -8.10 -4.01 -3.86
CA THR A 88 -8.26 -5.09 -2.87
C THR A 88 -8.17 -6.48 -3.48
N SER A 89 -7.75 -6.61 -4.75
CA SER A 89 -7.72 -7.89 -5.47
C SER A 89 -6.80 -8.95 -4.85
N SER A 90 -5.78 -8.53 -4.09
CA SER A 90 -4.84 -9.39 -3.37
C SER A 90 -5.14 -9.48 -1.86
N LEU A 91 -6.30 -8.98 -1.41
CA LEU A 91 -6.72 -9.02 -0.01
C LEU A 91 -7.82 -10.06 0.19
N ASN A 92 -7.87 -10.64 1.39
CA ASN A 92 -9.06 -11.39 1.81
C ASN A 92 -10.23 -10.42 2.06
N SER A 93 -11.45 -10.97 2.06
CA SER A 93 -12.67 -10.16 2.13
C SER A 93 -12.77 -9.37 3.44
N GLU A 94 -12.37 -9.97 4.56
CA GLU A 94 -12.47 -9.38 5.90
C GLU A 94 -11.51 -8.18 6.03
N MET A 95 -10.26 -8.32 5.59
CA MET A 95 -9.27 -7.24 5.57
C MET A 95 -9.70 -6.08 4.65
N ALA A 96 -10.28 -6.40 3.49
CA ALA A 96 -10.80 -5.38 2.57
C ALA A 96 -11.91 -4.56 3.23
N LEU A 97 -12.85 -5.23 3.93
CA LEU A 97 -13.91 -4.58 4.68
C LEU A 97 -13.36 -3.67 5.78
N GLU A 98 -12.45 -4.16 6.62
CA GLU A 98 -11.85 -3.38 7.70
C GLU A 98 -11.18 -2.10 7.21
N ILE A 99 -10.49 -2.17 6.06
CA ILE A 99 -9.85 -0.99 5.46
C ILE A 99 -10.88 -0.03 4.87
N TYR A 100 -11.93 -0.53 4.22
CA TYR A 100 -13.01 0.31 3.67
C TYR A 100 -13.85 0.99 4.76
N GLU A 101 -14.05 0.35 5.92
CA GLU A 101 -14.65 1.00 7.09
C GLU A 101 -13.86 2.25 7.50
N LYS A 102 -12.52 2.16 7.49
CA LYS A 102 -11.65 3.29 7.82
C LYS A 102 -11.67 4.36 6.72
N LEU A 103 -11.65 3.97 5.45
CA LEU A 103 -11.68 4.89 4.31
C LEU A 103 -13.01 5.65 4.22
N SER A 104 -14.14 4.98 4.46
CA SER A 104 -15.48 5.59 4.41
C SER A 104 -15.73 6.58 5.56
N ALA A 105 -14.96 6.48 6.65
CA ALA A 105 -14.98 7.44 7.75
C ALA A 105 -14.22 8.75 7.44
N LEU A 106 -13.44 8.79 6.35
CA LEU A 106 -12.77 10.02 5.91
C LEU A 106 -13.74 10.97 5.23
N ASN A 107 -13.38 12.27 5.20
CA ASN A 107 -14.03 13.23 4.31
C ASN A 107 -13.47 13.13 2.86
N THR A 108 -13.33 11.90 2.37
CA THR A 108 -12.81 11.54 1.05
C THR A 108 -13.92 10.92 0.23
N THR A 109 -14.14 11.42 -0.99
CA THR A 109 -15.05 10.77 -1.94
C THR A 109 -14.34 9.57 -2.57
N LEU A 110 -14.87 8.37 -2.33
CA LEU A 110 -14.33 7.12 -2.86
C LEU A 110 -15.00 6.75 -4.20
N ILE A 111 -14.19 6.57 -5.24
CA ILE A 111 -14.58 6.01 -6.52
C ILE A 111 -13.79 4.72 -6.69
N SER A 112 -14.44 3.56 -6.55
CA SER A 112 -13.74 2.28 -6.58
C SER A 112 -14.27 1.35 -7.66
N ILE A 113 -13.35 0.60 -8.27
CA ILE A 113 -13.62 -0.50 -9.18
C ILE A 113 -13.33 -1.79 -8.41
N THR A 114 -14.32 -2.68 -8.32
CA THR A 114 -14.20 -3.92 -7.55
C THR A 114 -15.11 -5.01 -8.07
N HIS A 115 -14.69 -6.25 -7.92
CA HIS A 115 -15.50 -7.46 -8.12
C HIS A 115 -16.13 -7.96 -6.80
N ASN A 116 -15.84 -7.29 -5.67
CA ASN A 116 -16.34 -7.68 -4.35
C ASN A 116 -17.60 -6.87 -3.98
N ASP A 117 -18.77 -7.49 -4.16
CA ASP A 117 -20.07 -6.88 -3.84
C ASP A 117 -20.21 -6.46 -2.37
N ARG A 118 -19.45 -7.06 -1.44
CA ARG A 118 -19.50 -6.65 -0.01
C ARG A 118 -18.99 -5.22 0.19
N LEU A 119 -18.20 -4.68 -0.74
CA LEU A 119 -17.72 -3.29 -0.65
C LEU A 119 -18.79 -2.27 -1.06
N LEU A 120 -19.87 -2.70 -1.74
CA LEU A 120 -20.95 -1.79 -2.18
C LEU A 120 -21.58 -1.03 -1.01
N GLN A 121 -21.61 -1.61 0.19
CA GLN A 121 -22.16 -0.97 1.39
C GLN A 121 -21.44 0.34 1.79
N PHE A 122 -20.25 0.59 1.27
CA PHE A 122 -19.49 1.83 1.52
C PHE A 122 -19.73 2.91 0.47
N HIS A 123 -20.60 2.66 -0.51
CA HIS A 123 -20.94 3.57 -1.59
C HIS A 123 -22.43 3.91 -1.56
N LYS A 124 -22.75 5.08 -2.09
CA LYS A 124 -24.15 5.54 -2.28
C LYS A 124 -24.67 5.30 -3.69
N LEU A 125 -23.74 5.09 -4.63
CA LEU A 125 -24.03 4.97 -6.05
C LEU A 125 -23.28 3.75 -6.59
N LYS A 126 -23.96 2.97 -7.43
CA LYS A 126 -23.40 1.86 -8.21
C LYS A 126 -23.52 2.19 -9.68
N LEU A 127 -22.40 2.14 -10.40
CA LEU A 127 -22.34 2.27 -11.84
C LEU A 127 -22.08 0.89 -12.45
N ASN A 128 -23.05 0.36 -13.21
CA ASN A 128 -22.88 -0.84 -14.03
C ASN A 128 -22.53 -0.41 -15.46
N LEU A 129 -21.44 -0.95 -16.01
CA LEU A 129 -21.04 -0.74 -17.40
C LEU A 129 -21.39 -1.99 -18.22
N ASN A 130 -22.18 -1.82 -19.27
CA ASN A 130 -22.60 -2.92 -20.15
C ASN A 130 -21.64 -3.06 -21.34
N SER A 131 -21.65 -4.23 -21.99
CA SER A 131 -20.78 -4.53 -23.14
C SER A 131 -21.12 -3.75 -24.41
N ASP A 132 -22.33 -3.19 -24.48
CA ASP A 132 -22.85 -2.39 -25.60
C ASP A 132 -22.58 -0.88 -25.43
N THR A 133 -21.65 -0.50 -24.55
CA THR A 133 -21.31 0.88 -24.15
C THR A 133 -22.41 1.63 -23.38
N SER A 134 -23.55 0.99 -23.11
CA SER A 134 -24.55 1.54 -22.22
C SER A 134 -24.11 1.43 -20.75
N TYR A 135 -24.72 2.22 -19.88
CA TYR A 135 -24.47 2.18 -18.44
C TYR A 135 -25.78 2.34 -17.66
N GLU A 136 -25.79 1.80 -16.44
CA GLU A 136 -26.86 1.99 -15.47
C GLU A 136 -26.28 2.57 -14.18
N LEU A 137 -26.87 3.66 -13.70
CA LEU A 137 -26.51 4.27 -12.42
C LEU A 137 -27.65 4.09 -11.42
N THR A 138 -27.36 3.44 -10.31
CA THR A 138 -28.34 3.12 -9.25
C THR A 138 -27.90 3.71 -7.92
N SER A 139 -28.83 4.24 -7.13
CA SER A 139 -28.58 4.60 -5.72
C SER A 139 -28.70 3.34 -4.86
N ILE A 140 -27.72 3.13 -3.97
CA ILE A 140 -27.63 1.99 -3.05
C ILE A 140 -27.46 2.44 -1.60
#